data_AF-A0A7X0ST80-F1
#
_entry.id   AF-A0A7X0ST80-F1
#
_cell.length_a   1.000
_cell.length_b   1.000
_cell.length_c   1.000
_cell.angle_alpha   90.00
_cell.angle_beta   90.00
_cell.angle_gamma   90.00
#
_symmetry.space_group_name_H-M   'P 1'
#
loop_
_entity.id
_entity.type
_entity.pdbx_description
1 polymer ?
#
loop_
_entity_poly.entity_id
_entity_poly.type
_entity_poly.pdbx_seq_one_letter_code
_entity_poly.pdbx_strand_id
1 'polypeptide(L)'
;MLLVPGHCVMDEASANSVRQFVEQGGTAIMTAYSAKVDEHNQVFRTTMPGRLSDVFGIRANAFERPVYHHTDSNEDGLQKQKLNLRREHPGIKFANHVVDIPIDYYEMVETSTAKVIAQFTNLQQELPAITVNSFGKGKAVYLAVPAHASLMQDLLRQIYVELEIRKGPETPSGVAARQVGKFTIYVNTTLPGST
;
A
#
# COMPACT_ATOMS: atom_id res chain seq x y z
N MET A 1 -7.22 -13.35 -3.41
CA MET A 1 -6.39 -12.22 -2.91
C MET A 1 -7.30 -11.05 -2.58
N LEU A 2 -7.02 -10.31 -1.51
CA LEU A 2 -7.77 -9.12 -1.07
C LEU A 2 -6.83 -7.91 -1.03
N LEU A 3 -7.26 -6.76 -1.57
CA LEU A 3 -6.53 -5.50 -1.49
C LEU A 3 -7.26 -4.53 -0.57
N VAL A 4 -6.54 -3.90 0.35
CA VAL A 4 -7.05 -2.91 1.31
C VAL A 4 -6.21 -1.62 1.19
N PRO A 5 -6.44 -0.80 0.15
CA PRO A 5 -5.64 0.40 -0.10
C PRO A 5 -6.16 1.60 0.70
N GLY A 6 -5.48 1.96 1.79
CA GLY A 6 -5.79 3.15 2.58
C GLY A 6 -7.21 3.17 3.17
N HIS A 7 -7.73 2.01 3.58
CA HIS A 7 -9.07 1.90 4.16
C HIS A 7 -9.05 2.40 5.61
N CYS A 8 -9.16 3.73 5.77
CA CYS A 8 -8.90 4.44 7.02
C CYS A 8 -9.86 4.08 8.16
N VAL A 9 -11.15 4.09 7.88
CA VAL A 9 -12.20 3.70 8.82
C VAL A 9 -12.35 2.18 8.77
N MET A 10 -12.16 1.50 9.91
CA MET A 10 -12.22 0.04 9.98
C MET A 10 -13.17 -0.40 11.10
N ASP A 11 -14.40 -0.75 10.73
CA ASP A 11 -15.35 -1.33 11.67
C ASP A 11 -14.97 -2.79 12.03
N GLU A 12 -15.67 -3.34 13.01
CA GLU A 12 -15.42 -4.70 13.49
C GLU A 12 -15.71 -5.77 12.42
N ALA A 13 -16.78 -5.59 11.65
CA ALA A 13 -17.19 -6.55 10.62
C ALA A 13 -16.16 -6.64 9.48
N SER A 14 -15.63 -5.49 9.05
CA SER A 14 -14.60 -5.37 8.02
C SER A 14 -13.28 -5.97 8.49
N ALA A 15 -12.86 -5.67 9.73
CA ALA A 15 -11.67 -6.28 10.32
C ALA A 15 -11.81 -7.81 10.43
N ASN A 16 -12.96 -8.30 10.91
CA ASN A 16 -13.22 -9.73 11.00
C ASN A 16 -13.25 -10.40 9.62
N SER A 17 -13.77 -9.72 8.59
CA SER A 17 -13.76 -10.22 7.22
C SER A 17 -12.33 -10.37 6.68
N VAL A 18 -11.46 -9.38 6.91
CA VAL A 18 -10.04 -9.47 6.54
C VAL A 18 -9.35 -10.61 7.30
N ARG A 19 -9.57 -10.69 8.62
CA ARG A 19 -9.00 -11.75 9.48
C ARG A 19 -9.38 -13.14 8.98
N GLN A 20 -10.68 -13.40 8.84
CA GLN A 20 -11.19 -14.70 8.40
C GLN A 20 -10.71 -15.05 6.99
N PHE A 21 -10.68 -14.08 6.08
CA PHE A 21 -10.16 -14.29 4.73
C PHE A 21 -8.71 -14.76 4.74
N VAL A 22 -7.84 -14.12 5.55
CA VAL A 22 -6.44 -14.54 5.69
C VAL A 22 -6.34 -15.89 6.39
N GLU A 23 -7.05 -16.08 7.50
CA GLU A 23 -7.02 -17.31 8.28
C GLU A 23 -7.42 -18.56 7.45
N GLN A 24 -8.36 -18.40 6.51
CA GLN A 24 -8.83 -19.46 5.62
C GLN A 24 -7.92 -19.75 4.42
N GLY A 25 -6.79 -19.04 4.28
CA GLY A 25 -5.83 -19.27 3.20
C GLY A 25 -5.69 -18.12 2.20
N GLY A 26 -6.41 -17.02 2.41
CA GLY A 26 -6.32 -15.84 1.57
C GLY A 26 -5.02 -15.06 1.79
N THR A 27 -4.57 -14.36 0.73
CA THR A 27 -3.53 -13.34 0.84
C THR A 27 -4.15 -11.96 0.82
N ALA A 28 -4.06 -11.23 1.95
CA ALA A 28 -4.50 -9.84 2.06
C ALA A 28 -3.30 -8.89 1.94
N ILE A 29 -3.46 -7.80 1.19
CA ILE A 29 -2.45 -6.75 1.01
C ILE A 29 -3.05 -5.44 1.49
N MET A 30 -2.48 -4.85 2.54
CA MET A 30 -2.93 -3.60 3.14
C MET A 30 -1.85 -2.54 3.04
N THR A 31 -2.23 -1.30 2.77
CA THR A 31 -1.30 -0.17 2.72
C THR A 31 -1.45 0.72 3.95
N ALA A 32 -0.47 1.61 4.13
CA ALA A 32 -0.56 2.72 5.06
C ALA A 32 -1.85 3.53 4.87
N TYR A 33 -2.23 4.27 5.91
CA TYR A 33 -3.56 4.89 6.09
C TYR A 33 -4.72 3.91 6.31
N SER A 34 -4.50 2.61 6.41
CA SER A 34 -5.58 1.66 6.72
C SER A 34 -5.77 1.48 8.23
N ALA A 35 -7.01 1.20 8.66
CA ALA A 35 -7.38 0.91 10.04
C ALA A 35 -6.83 1.92 11.07
N LYS A 36 -7.05 3.21 10.81
CA LYS A 36 -6.63 4.31 11.69
C LYS A 36 -7.68 4.69 12.71
N VAL A 37 -8.96 4.57 12.34
CA VAL A 37 -10.10 4.90 13.20
C VAL A 37 -11.19 3.86 13.09
N ASP A 38 -12.02 3.77 14.13
CA ASP A 38 -13.24 2.97 14.13
C ASP A 38 -14.39 3.67 13.37
N GLU A 39 -15.55 2.99 13.31
CA GLU A 39 -16.78 3.47 12.68
C GLU A 39 -17.32 4.80 13.23
N HIS A 40 -16.84 5.23 14.40
CA HIS A 40 -17.20 6.50 15.04
C HIS A 40 -16.10 7.56 14.89
N ASN A 41 -15.14 7.32 14.00
CA ASN A 41 -13.99 8.17 13.75
C ASN A 41 -13.13 8.37 15.02
N GLN A 42 -13.11 7.38 15.93
CA GLN A 42 -12.23 7.36 17.09
C GLN A 42 -10.96 6.57 16.78
N VAL A 43 -9.81 7.10 17.19
CA VAL A 43 -8.54 6.38 17.05
C VAL A 43 -8.57 5.13 17.92
N PHE A 44 -8.11 4.01 17.37
CA PHE A 44 -8.04 2.76 18.11
C PHE A 44 -7.19 2.88 19.38
N ARG A 45 -7.64 2.25 20.46
CA ARG A 45 -6.88 2.11 21.71
C ARG A 45 -5.89 0.94 21.67
N THR A 46 -5.89 0.19 20.58
CA THR A 46 -4.99 -0.95 20.33
C THR A 46 -3.83 -0.54 19.45
N THR A 47 -2.83 -1.41 19.34
CA THR A 47 -1.72 -1.27 18.41
C THR A 47 -2.21 -1.14 16.96
N MET A 48 -1.65 -0.21 16.20
CA MET A 48 -1.95 -0.06 14.77
C MET A 48 -1.25 -1.13 13.91
N PRO A 49 -1.85 -1.62 12.81
CA PRO A 49 -3.13 -1.21 12.21
C PRO A 49 -4.35 -1.75 12.97
N GLY A 50 -5.06 -0.87 13.69
CA GLY A 50 -6.09 -1.13 14.71
C GLY A 50 -6.36 -2.60 15.06
N ARG A 51 -7.54 -3.08 14.66
CA ARG A 51 -8.08 -4.43 14.93
C ARG A 51 -7.29 -5.59 14.27
N LEU A 52 -6.20 -5.29 13.55
CA LEU A 52 -5.50 -6.22 12.65
C LEU A 52 -3.98 -6.27 12.86
N SER A 53 -3.45 -5.63 13.91
CA SER A 53 -2.01 -5.65 14.21
C SER A 53 -1.43 -7.07 14.36
N ASP A 54 -2.18 -8.00 14.96
CA ASP A 54 -1.80 -9.41 15.08
C ASP A 54 -1.89 -10.16 13.75
N VAL A 55 -2.88 -9.84 12.90
CA VAL A 55 -3.03 -10.43 11.56
C VAL A 55 -1.86 -10.05 10.67
N PHE A 56 -1.48 -8.77 10.65
CA PHE A 56 -0.35 -8.29 9.86
C PHE A 56 1.01 -8.49 10.55
N GLY A 57 1.03 -8.89 11.82
CA GLY A 57 2.27 -9.19 12.55
C GLY A 57 3.18 -7.97 12.71
N ILE A 58 2.59 -6.78 12.85
CA ILE A 58 3.30 -5.50 12.93
C ILE A 58 2.68 -4.54 13.92
N ARG A 59 3.45 -3.49 14.24
CA ARG A 59 3.03 -2.31 14.99
C ARG A 59 3.45 -1.04 14.24
N ALA A 60 2.50 -0.18 13.89
CA ALA A 60 2.76 1.11 13.22
C ALA A 60 2.56 2.30 14.18
N ASN A 61 3.63 2.81 14.79
CA ASN A 61 3.50 3.78 15.89
C ASN A 61 3.55 5.24 15.50
N ALA A 62 4.30 5.52 14.45
CA ALA A 62 4.60 6.86 14.00
C ALA A 62 4.52 6.90 12.49
N PHE A 63 4.48 8.11 11.96
CA PHE A 63 4.59 8.35 10.54
C PHE A 63 5.41 9.60 10.31
N GLU A 64 6.01 9.69 9.15
CA GLU A 64 6.76 10.86 8.72
C GLU A 64 6.20 11.38 7.41
N ARG A 65 6.43 12.68 7.22
CA ARG A 65 6.17 13.37 5.96
C ARG A 65 7.45 14.06 5.51
N PRO A 66 8.13 13.51 4.48
CA PRO A 66 9.41 14.05 4.00
C PRO A 66 9.34 15.46 3.42
N VAL A 67 8.14 15.97 3.13
CA VAL A 67 7.93 17.27 2.49
C VAL A 67 7.52 18.30 3.53
N TYR A 68 8.12 19.48 3.48
CA TYR A 68 7.70 20.60 4.33
C TYR A 68 6.27 21.06 3.98
N HIS A 69 5.40 21.07 4.99
CA HIS A 69 4.09 21.70 4.87
C HIS A 69 4.21 23.21 4.83
N HIS A 70 3.63 23.80 3.80
CA HIS A 70 3.31 25.21 3.71
C HIS A 70 1.79 25.32 3.80
N THR A 71 1.30 26.28 4.57
CA THR A 71 -0.10 26.68 4.49
C THR A 71 -0.31 27.42 3.17
N ASP A 72 -1.28 26.98 2.37
CA ASP A 72 -1.74 27.71 1.20
C ASP A 72 -2.52 28.98 1.61
N SER A 73 -3.02 29.01 2.85
CA SER A 73 -3.67 30.16 3.46
C SER A 73 -2.67 31.08 4.17
N ASN A 74 -2.75 32.35 3.82
CA ASN A 74 -2.30 33.47 4.63
C ASN A 74 -3.52 34.37 4.85
N GLU A 75 -3.84 34.69 6.11
CA GLU A 75 -4.84 35.73 6.42
C GLU A 75 -4.41 37.11 5.86
N ASP A 76 -3.11 37.30 5.55
CA ASP A 76 -2.50 38.58 5.14
C ASP A 76 -1.96 38.65 3.69
N GLY A 77 -2.39 37.76 2.78
CA GLY A 77 -2.24 37.99 1.33
C GLY A 77 -0.82 37.96 0.71
N LEU A 78 0.23 37.57 1.44
CA LEU A 78 1.56 37.35 0.82
C LEU A 78 1.58 36.09 -0.05
N GLN A 79 2.05 36.19 -1.31
CA GLN A 79 2.28 35.01 -2.14
C GLN A 79 3.47 34.20 -1.60
N LYS A 80 3.23 33.01 -1.06
CA LYS A 80 4.29 32.06 -0.70
C LYS A 80 4.66 31.22 -1.92
N GLN A 81 5.92 31.24 -2.33
CA GLN A 81 6.41 30.30 -3.35
C GLN A 81 6.57 28.92 -2.72
N LYS A 82 5.96 27.90 -3.34
CA LYS A 82 6.11 26.51 -2.95
C LYS A 82 7.51 26.02 -3.31
N LEU A 83 8.40 26.00 -2.32
CA LEU A 83 9.81 25.59 -2.51
C LEU A 83 10.00 24.08 -2.64
N ASN A 84 8.97 23.26 -2.37
CA ASN A 84 9.01 21.77 -2.42
C ASN A 84 10.24 21.17 -1.73
N LEU A 85 10.71 21.80 -0.65
CA LEU A 85 11.87 21.32 0.10
C LEU A 85 11.52 19.97 0.72
N ARG A 86 12.44 19.01 0.57
CA ARG A 86 12.34 17.69 1.19
C ARG A 86 13.40 17.56 2.26
N ARG A 87 12.99 17.05 3.42
CA ARG A 87 13.90 16.67 4.52
C ARG A 87 14.66 15.40 4.18
N GLU A 88 14.02 14.52 3.41
CA GLU A 88 14.54 13.23 3.01
C GLU A 88 13.90 12.76 1.69
N HIS A 89 14.56 11.80 1.04
CA HIS A 89 14.14 11.22 -0.23
C HIS A 89 14.01 9.70 -0.06
N PRO A 90 13.00 9.22 0.67
CA PRO A 90 12.85 7.80 0.92
C PRO A 90 12.70 7.07 -0.41
N GLY A 91 13.47 6.00 -0.58
CA GLY A 91 13.24 5.00 -1.62
C GLY A 91 12.82 3.67 -1.01
N ILE A 92 12.45 2.70 -1.84
CA ILE A 92 12.14 1.34 -1.38
C ILE A 92 13.03 0.36 -2.13
N LYS A 93 13.82 -0.40 -1.40
CA LYS A 93 14.55 -1.56 -1.95
C LYS A 93 13.67 -2.79 -1.81
N PHE A 94 13.19 -3.31 -2.94
CA PHE A 94 12.34 -4.49 -3.00
C PHE A 94 12.99 -5.54 -3.91
N ALA A 95 13.20 -6.75 -3.37
CA ALA A 95 14.02 -7.77 -4.02
C ALA A 95 15.38 -7.21 -4.49
N ASN A 96 15.64 -7.24 -5.81
CA ASN A 96 16.93 -6.83 -6.39
C ASN A 96 16.91 -5.45 -7.04
N HIS A 97 15.83 -4.66 -6.87
CA HIS A 97 15.74 -3.32 -7.44
C HIS A 97 15.26 -2.28 -6.43
N VAL A 98 15.53 -1.02 -6.74
CA VAL A 98 14.99 0.12 -6.01
C VAL A 98 13.77 0.61 -6.77
N VAL A 99 12.65 0.74 -6.07
CA VAL A 99 11.42 1.35 -6.58
C VAL A 99 11.52 2.84 -6.32
N ASP A 100 11.79 3.59 -7.39
CA ASP A 100 11.88 5.04 -7.35
C ASP A 100 10.49 5.65 -7.56
N ILE A 101 9.81 5.93 -6.45
CA ILE A 101 8.51 6.60 -6.42
C ILE A 101 8.57 7.76 -5.43
N PRO A 102 7.84 8.87 -5.66
CA PRO A 102 7.76 9.94 -4.68
C PRO A 102 7.02 9.46 -3.43
N ILE A 103 7.74 9.37 -2.30
CA ILE A 103 7.19 8.97 -1.00
C ILE A 103 7.02 10.21 -0.13
N ASP A 104 5.79 10.73 -0.08
CA ASP A 104 5.44 11.92 0.72
C ASP A 104 4.88 11.58 2.10
N TYR A 105 4.66 10.28 2.36
CA TYR A 105 4.21 9.75 3.64
C TYR A 105 4.70 8.31 3.78
N TYR A 106 5.20 7.97 4.95
CA TYR A 106 5.42 6.58 5.34
C TYR A 106 5.18 6.37 6.83
N GLU A 107 4.87 5.14 7.19
CA GLU A 107 4.67 4.72 8.58
C GLU A 107 5.94 4.05 9.10
N MET A 108 6.33 4.37 10.33
CA MET A 108 7.38 3.65 11.02
C MET A 108 6.80 2.34 11.57
N VAL A 109 7.17 1.23 10.94
CA VAL A 109 6.66 -0.10 11.24
C VAL A 109 7.69 -0.90 12.04
N GLU A 110 7.26 -1.41 13.19
CA GLU A 110 7.96 -2.44 13.96
C GLU A 110 7.33 -3.80 13.64
N THR A 111 8.17 -4.83 13.46
CA THR A 111 7.67 -6.20 13.22
C THR A 111 7.51 -6.96 14.53
N SER A 112 6.47 -7.78 14.62
CA SER A 112 6.30 -8.76 15.71
C SER A 112 6.50 -10.18 15.17
N THR A 113 5.58 -10.68 14.36
CA THR A 113 5.66 -11.99 13.69
C THR A 113 5.92 -11.88 12.19
N ALA A 114 5.74 -10.68 11.61
CA ALA A 114 5.97 -10.45 10.20
C ALA A 114 7.45 -10.49 9.82
N LYS A 115 7.73 -10.96 8.61
CA LYS A 115 9.05 -10.90 7.98
C LYS A 115 9.13 -9.68 7.06
N VAL A 116 10.28 -9.00 7.08
CA VAL A 116 10.55 -7.87 6.18
C VAL A 116 10.90 -8.40 4.79
N ILE A 117 10.24 -7.89 3.75
CA ILE A 117 10.51 -8.25 2.34
C ILE A 117 10.94 -7.05 1.49
N ALA A 118 10.77 -5.83 2.01
CA ALA A 118 11.35 -4.60 1.44
C ALA A 118 11.75 -3.64 2.57
N GLN A 119 12.83 -2.90 2.36
CA GLN A 119 13.31 -1.88 3.29
C GLN A 119 13.23 -0.50 2.66
N PHE A 120 13.01 0.52 3.48
CA PHE A 120 13.25 1.89 3.05
C PHE A 120 14.75 2.14 2.84
N THR A 121 15.08 2.99 1.88
CA THR A 121 16.42 3.48 1.60
C THR A 121 16.48 4.99 1.77
N ASN A 122 17.68 5.54 1.94
CA ASN A 122 17.93 6.98 2.10
C ASN A 122 17.26 7.59 3.35
N LEU A 123 17.06 6.77 4.38
CA LEU A 123 16.65 7.19 5.71
C LEU A 123 17.82 7.04 6.68
N GLN A 124 17.79 7.78 7.80
CA GLN A 124 18.81 7.66 8.85
C GLN A 124 18.71 6.36 9.65
N GLN A 125 17.54 5.72 9.62
CA GLN A 125 17.24 4.47 10.32
C GLN A 125 16.74 3.42 9.33
N GLU A 126 17.08 2.16 9.59
CA GLU A 126 16.56 1.03 8.82
C GLU A 126 15.10 0.77 9.23
N LEU A 127 14.18 0.97 8.28
CA LEU A 127 12.75 0.77 8.49
C LEU A 127 12.16 -0.22 7.46
N PRO A 128 11.27 -1.13 7.89
CA PRO A 128 10.51 -1.96 6.96
C PRO A 128 9.60 -1.12 6.07
N ALA A 129 9.72 -1.29 4.76
CA ALA A 129 8.80 -0.70 3.78
C ALA A 129 7.67 -1.65 3.43
N ILE A 130 7.96 -2.95 3.33
CA ILE A 130 6.97 -4.00 3.07
C ILE A 130 7.27 -5.21 3.97
N THR A 131 6.23 -5.74 4.60
CA THR A 131 6.31 -6.91 5.47
C THR A 131 5.29 -7.96 5.05
N VAL A 132 5.54 -9.23 5.39
CA VAL A 132 4.61 -10.33 5.21
C VAL A 132 4.53 -11.18 6.47
N ASN A 133 3.32 -11.42 6.94
CA ASN A 133 3.02 -12.31 8.06
C ASN A 133 2.29 -13.56 7.58
N SER A 134 2.57 -14.69 8.21
CA SER A 134 1.74 -15.89 8.05
C SER A 134 0.69 -15.90 9.17
N PHE A 135 -0.58 -16.01 8.81
CA PHE A 135 -1.69 -15.98 9.77
C PHE A 135 -2.75 -17.01 9.38
N GLY A 136 -3.04 -17.95 10.27
CA GLY A 136 -3.80 -19.15 9.94
C GLY A 136 -3.19 -19.90 8.75
N LYS A 137 -3.97 -20.11 7.69
CA LYS A 137 -3.51 -20.79 6.47
C LYS A 137 -3.02 -19.83 5.38
N GLY A 138 -3.14 -18.51 5.58
CA GLY A 138 -2.88 -17.50 4.56
C GLY A 138 -1.75 -16.54 4.91
N LYS A 139 -1.71 -15.42 4.18
CA LYS A 139 -0.67 -14.39 4.30
C LYS A 139 -1.26 -12.99 4.42
N ALA A 140 -0.64 -12.16 5.23
CA ALA A 140 -0.98 -10.75 5.38
C ALA A 140 0.24 -9.89 5.02
N VAL A 141 0.14 -9.10 3.96
CA VAL A 141 1.22 -8.23 3.46
C VAL A 141 0.88 -6.78 3.81
N TYR A 142 1.80 -6.09 4.47
CA TYR A 142 1.63 -4.67 4.81
C TYR A 142 2.64 -3.81 4.08
N LEU A 143 2.18 -2.72 3.44
CA LEU A 143 3.02 -1.69 2.84
C LEU A 143 2.98 -0.45 3.75
N ALA A 144 4.14 -0.02 4.22
CA ALA A 144 4.29 1.15 5.08
C ALA A 144 4.18 2.49 4.34
N VAL A 145 3.71 2.48 3.08
CA VAL A 145 3.44 3.66 2.25
C VAL A 145 2.01 3.59 1.70
N PRO A 146 1.42 4.74 1.30
CA PRO A 146 0.12 4.75 0.65
C PRO A 146 0.14 3.94 -0.66
N ALA A 147 -1.04 3.52 -1.12
CA ALA A 147 -1.15 2.77 -2.36
C ALA A 147 -0.58 3.57 -3.54
N HIS A 148 0.47 3.04 -4.16
CA HIS A 148 1.10 3.59 -5.34
C HIS A 148 1.14 2.55 -6.46
N ALA A 149 0.70 2.92 -7.66
CA ALA A 149 0.49 1.98 -8.77
C ALA A 149 1.75 1.16 -9.10
N SER A 150 2.91 1.81 -9.28
CA SER A 150 4.16 1.12 -9.64
C SER A 150 4.61 0.10 -8.58
N LEU A 151 4.58 0.49 -7.30
CA LEU A 151 4.96 -0.41 -6.21
C LEU A 151 3.99 -1.58 -6.07
N MET A 152 2.68 -1.31 -6.18
CA MET A 152 1.65 -2.34 -6.17
C MET A 152 1.80 -3.29 -7.36
N GLN A 153 2.10 -2.79 -8.56
CA GLN A 153 2.35 -3.63 -9.73
C GLN A 153 3.55 -4.56 -9.52
N ASP A 154 4.65 -4.04 -8.97
CA ASP A 154 5.84 -4.85 -8.65
C ASP A 154 5.53 -5.96 -7.66
N LEU A 155 4.84 -5.63 -6.57
CA LEU A 155 4.42 -6.59 -5.55
C LEU A 155 3.46 -7.64 -6.11
N LEU A 156 2.43 -7.20 -6.84
CA LEU A 156 1.42 -8.08 -7.43
C LEU A 156 2.01 -9.04 -8.45
N ARG A 157 3.03 -8.62 -9.21
CA ARG A 157 3.73 -9.53 -10.14
C ARG A 157 4.34 -10.73 -9.41
N GLN A 158 4.90 -10.53 -8.21
CA GLN A 158 5.42 -11.64 -7.40
C GLN A 158 4.29 -12.48 -6.80
N ILE A 159 3.27 -11.84 -6.23
CA ILE A 159 2.16 -12.54 -5.57
C ILE A 159 1.30 -13.35 -6.56
N TYR A 160 1.13 -12.90 -7.81
CA TYR A 160 0.40 -13.66 -8.82
C TYR A 160 1.06 -14.98 -9.17
N VAL A 161 2.40 -15.01 -9.21
CA VAL A 161 3.16 -16.24 -9.43
C VAL A 161 2.95 -17.19 -8.26
N GLU A 162 3.05 -16.68 -7.03
CA GLU A 162 2.87 -17.48 -5.81
C GLU A 162 1.46 -18.07 -5.69
N LEU A 163 0.43 -17.29 -6.06
CA LEU A 163 -0.97 -17.70 -5.95
C LEU A 163 -1.51 -18.42 -7.19
N GLU A 164 -0.65 -18.72 -8.17
CA GLU A 164 -1.03 -19.34 -9.44
C GLU A 164 -2.19 -18.61 -10.16
N ILE A 165 -2.27 -17.29 -9.99
CA ILE A 165 -3.33 -16.47 -10.58
C ILE A 165 -3.05 -16.35 -12.08
N ARG A 166 -3.97 -16.90 -12.88
CA ARG A 166 -3.93 -16.73 -14.34
C ARG A 166 -4.19 -15.27 -14.70
N LYS A 167 -3.21 -14.65 -15.34
CA LYS A 167 -3.35 -13.30 -15.89
C LYS A 167 -4.35 -13.29 -17.04
N GLY A 168 -4.97 -12.14 -17.24
CA GLY A 168 -5.72 -11.88 -18.46
C GLY A 168 -4.82 -11.80 -19.70
N PRO A 169 -5.41 -11.63 -20.90
CA PRO A 169 -4.66 -11.44 -22.12
C PRO A 169 -3.67 -10.28 -22.00
N GLU A 170 -2.47 -10.46 -22.53
CA GLU A 170 -1.50 -9.36 -22.66
C GLU A 170 -1.95 -8.39 -23.74
N THR A 171 -1.82 -7.09 -23.46
CA THR A 171 -2.25 -6.02 -24.35
C THR A 171 -1.19 -4.93 -24.46
N PRO A 172 -1.09 -4.25 -25.62
CA PRO A 172 -0.29 -3.02 -25.74
C PRO A 172 -0.79 -1.91 -24.80
N SER A 173 0.06 -0.90 -24.58
CA SER A 173 -0.34 0.32 -23.88
C SER A 173 -1.58 0.96 -24.53
N GLY A 174 -2.53 1.40 -23.72
CA GLY A 174 -3.80 1.97 -24.20
C GLY A 174 -4.83 0.95 -24.68
N VAL A 175 -4.56 -0.36 -24.60
CA VAL A 175 -5.56 -1.40 -24.87
C VAL A 175 -5.82 -2.18 -23.58
N ALA A 176 -7.09 -2.27 -23.19
CA ALA A 176 -7.54 -3.09 -22.06
C ALA A 176 -8.25 -4.35 -22.57
N ALA A 177 -8.03 -5.50 -21.90
CA ALA A 177 -8.73 -6.75 -22.20
C ALA A 177 -9.47 -7.29 -20.98
N ARG A 178 -10.65 -7.88 -21.20
CA ARG A 178 -11.42 -8.59 -20.18
C ARG A 178 -12.01 -9.88 -20.74
N GLN A 179 -11.80 -10.98 -20.03
CA GLN A 179 -12.47 -12.25 -20.29
C GLN A 179 -13.86 -12.27 -19.64
N VAL A 180 -14.90 -12.60 -20.40
CA VAL A 180 -16.27 -12.79 -19.92
C VAL A 180 -16.79 -14.12 -20.47
N GLY A 181 -16.79 -15.15 -19.62
CA GLY A 181 -17.05 -16.53 -20.06
C GLY A 181 -16.08 -16.94 -21.16
N LYS A 182 -16.61 -17.32 -22.33
CA LYS A 182 -15.80 -17.70 -23.51
C LYS A 182 -15.32 -16.52 -24.36
N PHE A 183 -15.79 -15.30 -24.09
CA PHE A 183 -15.46 -14.13 -24.90
C PHE A 183 -14.33 -13.32 -24.28
N THR A 184 -13.52 -12.70 -25.13
CA THR A 184 -12.53 -11.71 -24.72
C THR A 184 -12.89 -10.38 -25.36
N ILE A 185 -13.13 -9.37 -24.52
CA ILE A 185 -13.46 -8.01 -24.95
C ILE A 185 -12.18 -7.18 -24.90
N TYR A 186 -11.85 -6.52 -26.01
CA TYR A 186 -10.74 -5.57 -26.10
C TYR A 186 -11.30 -4.16 -26.25
N VAL A 187 -10.76 -3.21 -25.49
CA VAL A 187 -11.12 -1.79 -25.55
C VAL A 187 -9.85 -0.99 -25.80
N ASN A 188 -9.79 -0.31 -26.95
CA ASN A 188 -8.72 0.61 -27.26
C ASN A 188 -9.08 2.03 -26.79
N THR A 189 -8.26 2.60 -25.89
CA THR A 189 -8.40 3.95 -25.35
C THR A 189 -7.39 4.94 -25.93
N THR A 190 -6.61 4.55 -26.95
CA THR A 190 -5.71 5.47 -27.67
C THR A 190 -6.51 6.39 -28.59
N LEU A 191 -6.12 7.67 -28.67
CA LEU A 191 -6.68 8.58 -29.66
C LEU A 191 -6.14 8.24 -31.07
N PRO A 192 -6.96 8.37 -32.12
CA PRO A 192 -6.47 8.23 -33.49
C PRO A 192 -5.31 9.21 -33.74
N GLY A 193 -4.16 8.71 -34.20
CA GLY A 193 -3.01 9.54 -34.62
C GLY A 193 -1.95 9.85 -33.57
N SER A 194 -2.02 9.27 -32.37
CA SER A 194 -0.91 9.30 -31.41
C SER A 194 0.01 8.08 -31.63
N THR A 195 1.09 8.28 -32.39
CA THR A 195 2.21 7.33 -32.51
C THR A 195 3.21 7.53 -31.39
#